data_AF-A0ABD3SF88-F1
#
_entry.id   AF-A0ABD3SF88-F1
#
_cell.length_a   1.000
_cell.length_b   1.000
_cell.length_c   1.000
_cell.angle_alpha   90.00
_cell.angle_beta   90.00
_cell.angle_gamma   90.00
#
_symmetry.space_group_name_H-M   'P 1'
#
loop_
_entity.id
_entity.type
_entity.pdbx_description
1 polymer ?
#
loop_
_entity_poly.entity_id
_entity_poly.type
_entity_poly.pdbx_seq_one_letter_code
_entity_poly.pdbx_strand_id
1 'polypeptide(L)'
;MKDAALHRRISLWLLPPEPLITTLSKIQSELISQQPKDRYFPRFLPHVTLIGGVPISDCRCSRDEGMIIDDDVAAQIVLGRLNLAFRSHGYIMCDFVKEGGVFTARPTHGDGTGGGEDVVQWSQSCVSVLERSPSLMRAIQLADEVLFRASTGTSTASCDDNRPYPRDIDRHFKPPLFEPHYSFMYGKDAPVIPASLECPPSFASTDIALVWTDPSTLEGVQDWEVIGRVSTKGTKH
;
A
#
# COMPACT_ATOMS: atom_id res chain seq x y z
N MET A 1 32.70 3.98 -1.82
CA MET A 1 31.25 4.11 -1.64
C MET A 1 30.72 2.72 -1.42
N LYS A 2 30.31 2.37 -0.20
CA LYS A 2 29.61 1.11 0.05
C LYS A 2 28.20 1.31 -0.49
N ASP A 3 27.78 0.49 -1.43
CA ASP A 3 26.38 0.41 -1.84
C ASP A 3 25.55 0.28 -0.57
N ALA A 4 24.75 1.30 -0.25
CA ALA A 4 23.73 1.15 0.76
C ALA A 4 22.81 0.07 0.20
N ALA A 5 22.81 -1.11 0.81
CA ALA A 5 21.90 -2.17 0.43
C ALA A 5 20.50 -1.55 0.37
N LEU A 6 19.87 -1.61 -0.81
CA LEU A 6 18.51 -1.13 -0.97
C LEU A 6 17.64 -2.02 -0.09
N HIS A 7 17.21 -1.47 1.04
CA HIS A 7 16.31 -2.17 1.95
C HIS A 7 15.00 -2.49 1.22
N ARG A 8 14.47 -3.69 1.46
CA ARG A 8 13.21 -4.14 0.87
C ARG A 8 12.08 -3.22 1.30
N ARG A 9 11.06 -3.11 0.43
CA ARG A 9 9.91 -2.24 0.66
C ARG A 9 8.70 -3.05 1.10
N ILE A 10 8.01 -2.54 2.11
CA ILE A 10 6.74 -3.10 2.58
C ILE A 10 5.54 -2.24 2.17
N SER A 11 4.39 -2.89 2.07
CA SER A 11 3.08 -2.25 1.97
C SER A 11 2.07 -2.91 2.92
N LEU A 12 1.08 -2.14 3.36
CA LEU A 12 -0.06 -2.60 4.15
C LEU A 12 -1.33 -2.52 3.31
N TRP A 13 -2.01 -3.65 3.17
CA TRP A 13 -3.13 -3.84 2.27
C TRP A 13 -4.37 -4.30 3.04
N LEU A 14 -5.48 -3.58 2.91
CA LEU A 14 -6.80 -4.07 3.29
C LEU A 14 -7.28 -5.07 2.23
N LEU A 15 -7.67 -6.25 2.69
CA LEU A 15 -8.21 -7.29 1.83
C LEU A 15 -9.75 -7.26 1.87
N PRO A 16 -10.42 -7.26 0.71
CA PRO A 16 -11.85 -7.51 0.65
C PRO A 16 -12.19 -8.88 1.25
N PRO A 17 -13.32 -9.05 1.96
CA PRO A 17 -13.74 -10.36 2.46
C PRO A 17 -14.24 -11.26 1.32
N GLU A 18 -14.39 -12.55 1.59
CA GLU A 18 -15.17 -13.43 0.70
C GLU A 18 -16.67 -13.07 0.74
N PRO A 19 -17.41 -13.23 -0.37
CA PRO A 19 -16.95 -13.71 -1.69
C PRO A 19 -16.32 -12.60 -2.58
N LEU A 20 -16.19 -11.37 -2.06
CA LEU A 20 -15.85 -10.20 -2.86
C LEU A 20 -14.45 -10.27 -3.45
N ILE A 21 -13.44 -10.73 -2.69
CA ILE A 21 -12.08 -10.87 -3.20
C ILE A 21 -11.98 -11.86 -4.36
N THR A 22 -12.75 -12.94 -4.32
CA THR A 22 -12.86 -13.90 -5.42
C THR A 22 -13.51 -13.25 -6.65
N THR A 23 -14.61 -12.53 -6.47
CA THR A 23 -15.28 -11.78 -7.55
C THR A 23 -14.35 -10.77 -8.20
N LEU A 24 -13.65 -9.96 -7.39
CA LEU A 24 -12.69 -8.96 -7.87
C LEU A 24 -11.53 -9.60 -8.62
N SER A 25 -10.98 -10.72 -8.13
CA SER A 25 -9.91 -11.46 -8.81
C SER A 25 -10.37 -11.99 -10.18
N LYS A 26 -11.63 -12.42 -10.29
CA LYS A 26 -12.23 -12.86 -11.55
C LYS A 26 -12.36 -11.69 -12.53
N ILE A 27 -12.88 -10.55 -12.06
CA ILE A 27 -12.98 -9.33 -12.85
C ILE A 27 -11.61 -8.89 -13.36
N GLN A 28 -10.58 -8.84 -12.51
CA GLN A 28 -9.22 -8.53 -12.92
C GLN A 28 -8.72 -9.49 -14.01
N SER A 29 -8.95 -10.78 -13.84
CA SER A 29 -8.55 -11.80 -14.82
C SER A 29 -9.25 -11.65 -16.17
N GLU A 30 -10.55 -11.33 -16.16
CA GLU A 30 -11.34 -11.06 -17.35
C GLU A 30 -10.82 -9.79 -18.07
N LEU A 31 -10.58 -8.71 -17.33
CA LEU A 31 -10.03 -7.46 -17.88
C LEU A 31 -8.67 -7.66 -18.54
N ILE A 32 -7.75 -8.37 -17.88
CA ILE A 32 -6.42 -8.69 -18.41
C ILE A 32 -6.54 -9.53 -19.69
N SER A 33 -7.45 -10.52 -19.72
CA SER A 33 -7.61 -11.42 -20.87
C SER A 33 -8.14 -10.73 -22.14
N GLN A 34 -8.81 -9.59 -21.98
CA GLN A 34 -9.34 -8.79 -23.08
C GLN A 34 -8.29 -7.84 -23.68
N GLN A 35 -7.12 -7.67 -23.03
CA GLN A 35 -6.09 -6.77 -23.52
C GLN A 35 -5.24 -7.39 -24.65
N PRO A 36 -4.58 -6.56 -25.48
CA PRO A 36 -3.62 -7.03 -26.48
C PRO A 36 -2.51 -7.90 -25.86
N LYS A 37 -2.21 -9.04 -26.50
CA LYS A 37 -1.28 -10.06 -25.97
C LYS A 37 0.20 -9.63 -25.97
N ASP A 38 0.52 -8.58 -26.71
CA ASP A 38 1.85 -7.96 -26.78
C ASP A 38 2.12 -7.01 -25.60
N ARG A 39 1.12 -6.76 -24.76
CA ARG A 39 1.22 -5.92 -23.56
C ARG A 39 1.25 -6.76 -22.29
N TYR A 40 2.00 -6.30 -21.30
CA TYR A 40 2.13 -6.96 -20.00
C TYR A 40 1.22 -6.31 -18.95
N PHE A 41 0.37 -7.12 -18.32
CA PHE A 41 -0.51 -6.74 -17.22
C PHE A 41 -0.41 -7.80 -16.11
N PRO A 42 0.31 -7.53 -15.01
CA PRO A 42 0.46 -8.49 -13.92
C PRO A 42 -0.86 -8.70 -13.19
N ARG A 43 -1.06 -9.92 -12.68
CA ARG A 43 -2.09 -10.20 -11.69
C ARG A 43 -1.57 -9.85 -10.30
N PHE A 44 -2.45 -9.38 -9.44
CA PHE A 44 -2.15 -9.10 -8.03
C PHE A 44 -3.36 -9.43 -7.17
N LEU A 45 -3.15 -9.51 -5.86
CA LEU A 45 -4.23 -9.73 -4.91
C LEU A 45 -5.13 -8.48 -4.86
N PRO A 46 -6.46 -8.57 -5.04
CA PRO A 46 -7.33 -7.40 -4.88
C PRO A 46 -7.19 -6.77 -3.49
N HIS A 47 -6.85 -5.48 -3.43
CA HIS A 47 -6.59 -4.78 -2.17
C HIS A 47 -6.82 -3.27 -2.24
N VAL A 48 -6.95 -2.65 -1.07
CA VAL A 48 -6.82 -1.20 -0.87
C VAL A 48 -5.56 -0.95 -0.06
N THR A 49 -4.66 -0.09 -0.53
CA THR A 49 -3.41 0.21 0.18
C THR A 49 -3.66 1.22 1.31
N LEU A 50 -3.28 0.86 2.54
CA LEU A 50 -3.24 1.79 3.68
C LEU A 50 -1.93 2.59 3.71
N ILE A 51 -0.81 1.88 3.55
CA ILE A 51 0.55 2.42 3.56
C ILE A 51 1.31 1.70 2.45
N GLY A 52 1.92 2.43 1.50
CA GLY A 52 2.49 1.83 0.29
C GLY A 52 3.98 2.12 0.07
N GLY A 53 4.73 1.07 -0.26
CA GLY A 53 6.10 1.15 -0.80
C GLY A 53 7.10 1.85 0.13
N VAL A 54 7.06 1.51 1.41
CA VAL A 54 7.92 2.08 2.46
C VAL A 54 9.14 1.18 2.64
N PRO A 55 10.39 1.69 2.57
CA PRO A 55 11.56 0.93 2.95
C PRO A 55 11.44 0.43 4.40
N ILE A 56 11.70 -0.85 4.65
CA ILE A 56 11.57 -1.44 6.01
C ILE A 56 12.52 -0.77 7.02
N SER A 57 13.63 -0.23 6.56
CA SER A 57 14.60 0.55 7.35
C SER A 57 14.10 1.93 7.79
N ASP A 58 13.03 2.45 7.18
CA ASP A 58 12.36 3.69 7.60
C ASP A 58 11.33 3.46 8.70
N CYS A 59 10.94 2.21 8.93
CA CYS A 59 10.05 1.84 10.02
C CYS A 59 10.81 1.95 11.34
N ARG A 60 10.42 2.86 12.24
CA ARG A 60 11.19 3.11 13.47
C ARG A 60 11.20 1.92 14.42
N CYS A 61 10.24 1.01 14.29
CA CYS A 61 10.20 -0.24 15.03
C CYS A 61 11.35 -1.20 14.70
N SER A 62 12.06 -1.02 13.60
CA SER A 62 13.25 -1.81 13.23
C SER A 62 14.56 -1.19 13.73
N ARG A 63 14.51 -0.03 14.42
CA ARG A 63 15.70 0.75 14.82
C ARG A 63 15.99 0.75 16.32
N ASP A 64 15.36 -0.12 17.10
CA ASP A 64 15.74 -0.27 18.50
C ASP A 64 17.21 -0.73 18.56
N GLU A 65 18.08 0.16 19.07
CA GLU A 65 19.46 -0.12 19.53
C GLU A 65 20.61 -0.27 18.51
N GLY A 66 20.55 0.39 17.34
CA GLY A 66 21.75 0.57 16.50
C GLY A 66 22.35 -0.71 15.89
N MET A 67 21.64 -1.83 15.99
CA MET A 67 21.96 -3.05 15.27
C MET A 67 21.40 -2.99 13.85
N ILE A 68 22.19 -3.43 12.87
CA ILE A 68 21.67 -3.74 11.53
C ILE A 68 20.83 -5.01 11.71
N ILE A 69 19.51 -4.83 11.73
CA ILE A 69 18.56 -5.94 11.76
C ILE A 69 18.30 -6.39 10.33
N ASP A 70 18.28 -7.70 10.12
CA ASP A 70 17.85 -8.31 8.85
C ASP A 70 16.42 -7.88 8.49
N ASP A 71 16.16 -7.65 7.21
CA ASP A 71 14.87 -7.12 6.72
C ASP A 71 13.69 -8.05 7.11
N ASP A 72 13.87 -9.38 7.13
CA ASP A 72 12.81 -10.32 7.51
C ASP A 72 12.53 -10.24 9.02
N VAL A 73 13.56 -10.11 9.84
CA VAL A 73 13.39 -9.92 11.30
C VAL A 73 12.68 -8.59 11.59
N ALA A 74 13.07 -7.52 10.90
CA ALA A 74 12.41 -6.22 10.99
C ALA A 74 10.92 -6.31 10.59
N ALA A 75 10.60 -7.04 9.53
CA ALA A 75 9.23 -7.26 9.08
C ALA A 75 8.39 -8.06 10.09
N GLN A 76 8.97 -9.06 10.77
CA GLN A 76 8.28 -9.79 11.85
C GLN A 76 7.99 -8.90 13.06
N ILE A 77 8.90 -7.99 13.42
CA ILE A 77 8.67 -6.99 14.49
C ILE A 77 7.53 -6.05 14.10
N VAL A 78 7.54 -5.54 12.86
CA VAL A 78 6.44 -4.72 12.31
C VAL A 78 5.12 -5.47 12.41
N LEU A 79 5.07 -6.72 11.94
CA LEU A 79 3.88 -7.55 11.94
C LEU A 79 3.34 -7.77 13.37
N GLY A 80 4.21 -8.02 14.34
CA GLY A 80 3.83 -8.17 15.74
C GLY A 80 3.20 -6.90 16.33
N ARG A 81 3.79 -5.73 16.05
CA ARG A 81 3.24 -4.43 16.51
C ARG A 81 1.91 -4.11 15.86
N LEU A 82 1.76 -4.39 14.57
CA LEU A 82 0.49 -4.21 13.85
C LEU A 82 -0.60 -5.12 14.42
N ASN A 83 -0.28 -6.39 14.70
CA ASN A 83 -1.22 -7.31 15.33
C ASN A 83 -1.71 -6.81 16.69
N LEU A 84 -0.80 -6.29 17.53
CA LEU A 84 -1.17 -5.72 18.82
C LEU A 84 -2.07 -4.49 18.66
N ALA A 85 -1.72 -3.58 17.76
CA ALA A 85 -2.45 -2.33 17.55
C ALA A 85 -3.86 -2.56 16.95
N PHE A 86 -3.98 -3.47 15.99
CA PHE A 86 -5.23 -3.70 15.27
C PHE A 86 -6.16 -4.72 15.94
N ARG A 87 -5.72 -5.49 16.94
CA ARG A 87 -6.48 -6.61 17.55
C ARG A 87 -7.94 -6.30 17.89
N SER A 88 -8.27 -5.06 18.26
CA SER A 88 -9.63 -4.65 18.62
C SER A 88 -10.13 -3.45 17.81
N HIS A 89 -9.56 -3.22 16.62
CA HIS A 89 -9.92 -2.07 15.78
C HIS A 89 -11.34 -2.22 15.19
N GLY A 90 -11.79 -3.46 14.97
CA GLY A 90 -13.09 -3.74 14.35
C GLY A 90 -13.06 -3.62 12.83
N TYR A 91 -14.23 -3.38 12.23
CA TYR A 91 -14.36 -3.32 10.77
C TYR A 91 -13.83 -2.01 10.20
N ILE A 92 -13.04 -2.11 9.13
CA ILE A 92 -12.59 -0.95 8.35
C ILE A 92 -13.48 -0.84 7.13
N MET A 93 -14.23 0.27 7.06
CA MET A 93 -15.20 0.51 6.00
C MET A 93 -14.52 1.13 4.78
N CYS A 94 -14.69 0.47 3.64
CA CYS A 94 -14.23 0.88 2.33
C CYS A 94 -15.45 1.19 1.45
N ASP A 95 -15.88 2.43 1.47
CA ASP A 95 -17.04 2.90 0.71
C ASP A 95 -16.54 3.51 -0.61
N PHE A 96 -17.05 3.04 -1.75
CA PHE A 96 -16.63 3.57 -3.04
C PHE A 96 -17.50 4.75 -3.43
N VAL A 97 -16.87 5.91 -3.68
CA VAL A 97 -17.58 7.16 -3.99
C VAL A 97 -17.63 7.46 -5.47
N LYS A 98 -16.70 6.91 -6.23
CA LYS A 98 -16.58 7.16 -7.66
C LYS A 98 -15.78 6.07 -8.34
N GLU A 99 -16.26 5.64 -9.50
CA GLU A 99 -15.44 4.91 -10.46
C GLU A 99 -14.50 5.90 -11.15
N GLY A 100 -13.21 5.73 -10.92
CA GLY A 100 -12.13 6.48 -11.53
C GLY A 100 -11.72 5.85 -12.86
N GLY A 101 -11.38 6.71 -13.82
CA GLY A 101 -10.85 6.32 -15.13
C GLY A 101 -9.42 5.76 -15.06
N VAL A 102 -8.62 6.07 -16.08
CA VAL A 102 -7.22 5.65 -16.14
C VAL A 102 -6.30 6.73 -15.56
N PHE A 103 -5.37 6.34 -14.68
CA PHE A 103 -4.44 7.25 -13.99
C PHE A 103 -2.99 6.85 -14.29
N THR A 104 -2.23 7.77 -14.88
CA THR A 104 -0.85 7.49 -15.32
C THR A 104 0.16 8.22 -14.45
N ALA A 105 1.20 7.52 -13.96
CA ALA A 105 2.27 8.13 -13.20
C ALA A 105 3.37 8.53 -14.19
N ARG A 106 3.56 9.84 -14.37
CA ARG A 106 4.71 10.36 -15.10
C ARG A 106 5.90 10.49 -14.14
N PRO A 107 7.13 10.25 -14.60
CA PRO A 107 8.30 10.49 -13.79
C PRO A 107 8.32 11.98 -13.44
N THR A 108 8.37 12.32 -12.16
CA THR A 108 8.69 13.68 -11.74
C THR A 108 10.13 13.93 -12.16
N HIS A 109 10.34 14.84 -13.12
CA HIS A 109 11.67 15.27 -13.55
C HIS A 109 12.56 15.49 -12.32
N GLY A 110 13.58 14.65 -12.16
CA GLY A 110 14.76 15.01 -11.40
C GLY A 110 15.43 16.16 -12.13
N ASP A 111 15.79 17.19 -11.37
CA ASP A 111 16.59 18.37 -11.70
C ASP A 111 17.02 18.54 -13.17
N GLY A 112 16.55 19.64 -13.74
CA GLY A 112 16.70 19.98 -15.15
C GLY A 112 18.13 19.91 -15.68
N THR A 113 18.45 18.80 -16.32
CA THR A 113 19.41 18.75 -17.43
C THR A 113 18.99 17.68 -18.43
N GLY A 114 18.45 18.12 -19.57
CA GLY A 114 18.69 17.51 -20.88
C GLY A 114 17.95 16.22 -21.23
N GLY A 115 16.93 16.37 -22.09
CA GLY A 115 16.61 15.44 -23.20
C GLY A 115 16.63 13.94 -22.92
N GLY A 116 15.51 13.41 -22.47
CA GLY A 116 15.19 11.98 -22.49
C GLY A 116 13.68 11.83 -22.40
N GLU A 117 13.10 10.94 -23.19
CA GLU A 117 11.66 10.70 -23.35
C GLU A 117 10.89 10.68 -22.01
N ASP A 118 9.64 11.13 -22.01
CA ASP A 118 8.68 11.03 -20.91
C ASP A 118 8.43 9.53 -20.57
N VAL A 119 9.34 8.88 -19.84
CA VAL A 119 9.21 7.46 -19.47
C VAL A 119 8.20 7.31 -18.33
N VAL A 120 6.92 7.14 -18.68
CA VAL A 120 5.88 6.67 -17.74
C VAL A 120 6.40 5.43 -17.00
N GLN A 121 6.61 5.54 -15.68
CA GLN A 121 7.19 4.46 -14.89
C GLN A 121 6.23 3.26 -14.83
N TRP A 122 4.92 3.56 -14.72
CA TRP A 122 3.78 2.65 -14.89
C TRP A 122 2.45 3.44 -14.72
N SER A 123 1.36 2.91 -15.25
CA SER A 123 -0.01 3.43 -15.13
C SER A 123 -0.85 2.50 -14.25
N GLN A 124 -1.67 3.10 -13.37
CA GLN A 124 -2.74 2.40 -12.68
C GLN A 124 -4.04 2.64 -13.43
N SER A 125 -4.71 1.56 -13.78
CA SER A 125 -5.73 1.62 -14.78
C SER A 125 -7.02 1.04 -14.24
N CYS A 126 -8.08 1.86 -14.33
CA CYS A 126 -9.34 1.62 -13.66
C CYS A 126 -9.14 1.53 -12.14
N VAL A 127 -9.57 2.57 -11.45
CA VAL A 127 -9.49 2.60 -10.00
C VAL A 127 -10.85 2.97 -9.44
N SER A 128 -11.28 2.32 -8.37
CA SER A 128 -12.42 2.82 -7.60
C SER A 128 -11.85 3.69 -6.49
N VAL A 129 -12.25 4.97 -6.46
CA VAL A 129 -11.85 5.89 -5.40
C VAL A 129 -12.74 5.65 -4.19
N LEU A 130 -12.12 5.54 -3.02
CA LEU A 130 -12.83 5.35 -1.76
C LEU A 130 -13.15 6.70 -1.11
N GLU A 131 -14.25 6.73 -0.36
CA GLU A 131 -14.49 7.77 0.62
C GLU A 131 -13.36 7.77 1.66
N ARG A 132 -12.91 8.96 2.05
CA ARG A 132 -12.07 9.14 3.24
C ARG A 132 -12.92 8.98 4.51
N SER A 133 -13.49 7.79 4.69
CA SER A 133 -14.38 7.48 5.81
C SER A 133 -13.63 7.57 7.14
N PRO A 134 -14.30 7.95 8.25
CA PRO A 134 -13.64 8.00 9.56
C PRO A 134 -13.00 6.66 9.97
N SER A 135 -13.56 5.53 9.50
CA SER A 135 -13.00 4.20 9.78
C SER A 135 -11.69 3.98 9.03
N LEU A 136 -11.66 4.26 7.72
CA LEU A 136 -10.47 4.13 6.90
C LEU A 136 -9.35 5.07 7.37
N MET A 137 -9.65 6.34 7.61
CA MET A 137 -8.64 7.32 8.01
C MET A 137 -8.03 7.00 9.38
N ARG A 138 -8.82 6.48 10.33
CA ARG A 138 -8.29 5.98 11.61
C ARG A 138 -7.37 4.77 11.45
N ALA A 139 -7.68 3.86 10.51
CA ALA A 139 -6.81 2.72 10.22
C ALA A 139 -5.47 3.17 9.62
N ILE A 140 -5.49 4.12 8.68
CA ILE A 140 -4.26 4.71 8.10
C ILE A 140 -3.44 5.40 9.20
N GLN A 141 -4.08 6.20 10.04
CA GLN A 141 -3.39 6.88 11.14
C GLN A 141 -2.77 5.89 12.13
N LEU A 142 -3.51 4.84 12.53
CA LEU A 142 -2.98 3.82 13.43
C LEU A 142 -1.79 3.08 12.81
N ALA A 143 -1.88 2.73 11.52
CA ALA A 143 -0.77 2.12 10.80
C ALA A 143 0.47 3.04 10.73
N ASP A 144 0.26 4.34 10.47
CA ASP A 144 1.33 5.34 10.48
C ASP A 144 2.02 5.40 11.85
N GLU A 145 1.23 5.48 12.93
CA GLU A 145 1.75 5.53 14.28
C GLU A 145 2.57 4.28 14.62
N VAL A 146 2.08 3.09 14.26
CA VAL A 146 2.81 1.83 14.51
C VAL A 146 4.14 1.76 13.77
N LEU A 147 4.17 2.19 12.50
CA LEU A 147 5.36 2.08 11.67
C LEU A 147 6.41 3.16 11.97
N PHE A 148 5.96 4.37 12.30
CA PHE A 148 6.84 5.54 12.27
C PHE A 148 6.98 6.28 13.60
N ARG A 149 6.12 6.03 14.59
CA ARG A 149 6.27 6.63 15.91
C ARG A 149 7.27 5.82 16.72
N ALA A 150 8.14 6.51 17.46
CA ALA A 150 9.02 5.83 18.40
C ALA A 150 8.17 5.18 19.50
N SER A 151 8.43 3.91 19.82
CA SER A 151 7.91 3.30 21.04
C SER A 151 8.44 4.13 22.21
N THR A 152 7.56 4.85 22.91
CA THR A 152 7.95 5.59 24.10
C THR A 152 8.27 4.62 25.22
N GLY A 153 9.50 4.11 25.25
CA GLY A 153 10.10 3.38 26.34
C GLY A 153 11.31 4.16 26.86
N THR A 154 11.13 4.91 27.95
CA THR A 154 12.18 5.36 28.89
C THR A 154 13.49 5.91 28.32
N SER A 155 13.62 7.24 28.22
CA SER A 155 14.70 7.97 28.90
C SER A 155 14.60 9.48 28.72
N THR A 156 15.04 10.14 29.78
CA THR A 156 15.15 11.57 30.05
C THR A 156 15.89 12.38 28.99
N ALA A 157 15.33 13.55 28.68
CA ALA A 157 16.03 14.78 28.29
C ALA A 157 17.19 14.65 27.27
N SER A 158 16.87 14.90 26.00
CA SER A 158 17.68 15.81 25.19
C SER A 158 16.80 16.57 24.19
N CYS A 159 17.09 17.86 24.12
CA CYS A 159 16.52 18.89 23.27
C CYS A 159 16.74 18.63 21.77
N ASP A 160 15.88 19.26 20.94
CA ASP A 160 15.87 19.29 19.47
C ASP A 160 15.19 18.15 18.69
N ASP A 161 13.91 17.87 18.99
CA ASP A 161 12.97 17.54 17.91
C ASP A 161 11.58 18.16 18.15
N ASN A 162 11.54 19.49 18.08
CA ASN A 162 10.33 20.32 18.23
C ASN A 162 9.42 20.27 16.99
N ARG A 163 9.11 19.07 16.47
CA ARG A 163 8.04 18.90 15.48
C ARG A 163 6.92 18.02 16.02
N PRO A 164 5.95 18.60 16.74
CA PRO A 164 4.65 17.98 16.94
C PRO A 164 3.79 18.26 15.70
N TYR A 165 4.22 17.80 14.52
CA TYR A 165 3.29 17.75 13.38
C TYR A 165 2.64 16.38 13.38
N PRO A 166 1.30 16.25 13.44
CA PRO A 166 0.68 15.05 12.93
C PRO A 166 1.23 14.90 11.51
N ARG A 167 1.97 13.83 11.26
CA ARG A 167 2.49 13.60 9.92
C ARG A 167 1.29 13.51 9.01
N ASP A 168 1.29 14.34 7.98
CA ASP A 168 0.21 14.37 7.03
C ASP A 168 -0.01 12.96 6.46
N ILE A 169 -1.15 12.36 6.79
CA ILE A 169 -1.52 11.01 6.34
C ILE A 169 -1.55 10.94 4.81
N ASP A 170 -1.69 12.08 4.14
CA ASP A 170 -1.67 12.18 2.68
C ASP A 170 -0.31 11.79 2.08
N ARG A 171 0.77 11.75 2.88
CA ARG A 171 2.10 11.26 2.43
C ARG A 171 2.11 9.81 1.95
N HIS A 172 1.08 9.03 2.31
CA HIS A 172 0.93 7.64 1.92
C HIS A 172 0.24 7.47 0.57
N PHE A 173 -0.47 8.49 0.10
CA PHE A 173 -1.01 8.51 -1.25
C PHE A 173 0.06 9.03 -2.19
N LYS A 174 0.44 8.21 -3.17
CA LYS A 174 1.56 8.48 -4.08
C LYS A 174 1.04 8.47 -5.53
N PRO A 175 1.77 9.06 -6.48
CA PRO A 175 1.45 8.92 -7.90
C PRO A 175 1.20 7.44 -8.28
N PRO A 176 0.26 7.17 -9.20
CA PRO A 176 -0.47 8.13 -10.04
C PRO A 176 -1.72 8.76 -9.42
N LEU A 177 -2.18 8.28 -8.27
CA LEU A 177 -3.42 8.75 -7.64
C LEU A 177 -3.21 9.04 -6.15
N PHE A 178 -3.38 10.30 -5.78
CA PHE A 178 -3.23 10.80 -4.41
C PHE A 178 -4.51 10.63 -3.56
N GLU A 179 -5.19 9.51 -3.72
CA GLU A 179 -6.42 9.18 -2.99
C GLU A 179 -6.41 7.71 -2.57
N PRO A 180 -7.14 7.32 -1.49
CA PRO A 180 -7.39 5.92 -1.22
C PRO A 180 -8.19 5.31 -2.36
N HIS A 181 -7.69 4.22 -2.91
CA HIS A 181 -8.28 3.60 -4.08
C HIS A 181 -8.08 2.08 -4.09
N TYR A 182 -8.92 1.43 -4.87
CA TYR A 182 -8.75 0.06 -5.32
C TYR A 182 -8.32 0.08 -6.78
N SER A 183 -7.25 -0.63 -7.14
CA SER A 183 -6.81 -0.76 -8.54
C SER A 183 -7.31 -2.07 -9.15
N PHE A 184 -7.89 -2.01 -10.36
CA PHE A 184 -8.25 -3.21 -11.11
C PHE A 184 -7.09 -3.75 -11.94
N MET A 185 -6.23 -2.89 -12.49
CA MET A 185 -5.16 -3.34 -13.37
C MET A 185 -3.95 -2.40 -13.36
N TYR A 186 -2.76 -2.97 -13.55
CA TYR A 186 -1.50 -2.23 -13.71
C TYR A 186 -0.95 -2.46 -15.12
N GLY A 187 -0.42 -1.42 -15.76
CA GLY A 187 0.16 -1.52 -17.12
C GLY A 187 0.96 -0.27 -17.47
N LYS A 188 1.76 -0.28 -18.54
CA LYS A 188 2.50 0.93 -18.97
C LYS A 188 1.58 1.91 -19.69
N ASP A 189 0.72 1.40 -20.56
CA ASP A 189 -0.30 2.16 -21.27
C ASP A 189 -1.62 2.20 -20.51
N ALA A 190 -2.43 3.21 -20.80
CA ALA A 190 -3.82 3.23 -20.37
C ALA A 190 -4.62 2.13 -21.10
N PRO A 191 -5.06 1.06 -20.42
CA PRO A 191 -5.96 0.08 -20.98
C PRO A 191 -7.35 0.67 -21.12
N VAL A 192 -8.12 0.10 -22.04
CA VAL A 192 -9.51 0.48 -22.24
C VAL A 192 -10.34 -0.15 -21.13
N ILE A 193 -11.01 0.69 -20.34
CA ILE A 193 -11.96 0.24 -19.32
C ILE A 193 -13.28 -0.09 -20.01
N PRO A 194 -13.84 -1.29 -19.86
CA PRO A 194 -15.18 -1.58 -20.35
C PRO A 194 -16.18 -0.64 -19.68
N ALA A 195 -17.04 0.03 -20.47
CA ALA A 195 -18.08 0.90 -19.92
C ALA A 195 -19.13 0.16 -19.06
N SER A 196 -19.14 -1.17 -19.13
CA SER A 196 -20.01 -2.07 -18.37
C SER A 196 -19.37 -2.60 -17.08
N LEU A 197 -18.14 -2.20 -16.76
CA LEU A 197 -17.48 -2.64 -15.54
C LEU A 197 -18.15 -1.97 -14.34
N GLU A 198 -18.81 -2.75 -13.49
CA GLU A 198 -19.40 -2.26 -12.25
C GLU A 198 -18.44 -2.50 -11.08
N CYS A 199 -18.13 -1.44 -10.34
CA CYS A 199 -17.39 -1.54 -9.10
C CYS A 199 -18.32 -2.01 -7.97
N PRO A 200 -17.83 -2.82 -7.01
CA PRO A 200 -18.61 -3.09 -5.80
C PRO A 200 -18.94 -1.78 -5.08
N PRO A 201 -20.11 -1.64 -4.44
CA PRO A 201 -20.53 -0.38 -3.83
C PRO A 201 -19.76 -0.06 -2.54
N SER A 202 -19.41 -1.08 -1.76
CA SER A 202 -18.62 -0.96 -0.53
C SER A 202 -18.16 -2.33 -0.04
N PHE A 203 -17.17 -2.36 0.85
CA PHE A 203 -16.90 -3.53 1.68
C PHE A 203 -16.39 -3.16 3.06
N ALA A 204 -16.58 -4.06 4.01
CA ALA A 204 -16.01 -3.99 5.34
C ALA A 204 -14.87 -5.01 5.45
N SER A 205 -13.64 -4.54 5.66
CA SER A 205 -12.49 -5.41 5.85
C SER A 205 -12.20 -5.66 7.32
N THR A 206 -11.71 -6.87 7.62
CA THR A 206 -11.09 -7.19 8.90
C THR A 206 -9.74 -7.89 8.77
N ASP A 207 -9.19 -7.91 7.55
CA ASP A 207 -7.96 -8.62 7.22
C ASP A 207 -7.00 -7.65 6.53
N ILE A 208 -5.86 -7.41 7.16
CA ILE A 208 -4.79 -6.58 6.63
C ILE A 208 -3.60 -7.49 6.32
N ALA A 209 -3.10 -7.44 5.09
CA ALA A 209 -1.85 -8.09 4.72
C ALA A 209 -0.67 -7.11 4.85
N LEU A 210 0.43 -7.57 5.44
CA LEU A 210 1.75 -6.97 5.32
C LEU A 210 2.48 -7.68 4.19
N VAL A 211 2.97 -6.92 3.21
CA VAL A 211 3.44 -7.47 1.93
C VAL A 211 4.79 -6.88 1.57
N TRP A 212 5.72 -7.73 1.12
CA TRP A 212 6.91 -7.31 0.40
C TRP A 212 6.52 -6.84 -1.00
N THR A 213 6.81 -5.57 -1.30
CA THR A 213 6.55 -4.97 -2.61
C THR A 213 7.86 -4.63 -3.33
N ASP A 214 8.82 -5.53 -3.25
CA ASP A 214 10.14 -5.41 -3.88
C ASP A 214 10.34 -6.54 -4.92
N PRO A 215 10.73 -6.23 -6.17
CA PRO A 215 10.99 -4.89 -6.69
C PRO A 215 9.70 -4.07 -6.86
N SER A 216 9.77 -2.78 -6.54
CA SER A 216 8.65 -1.83 -6.72
C SER A 216 8.52 -1.35 -8.18
N THR A 217 8.45 -2.29 -9.11
CA THR A 217 8.28 -2.07 -10.56
C THR A 217 7.04 -2.82 -11.06
N LEU A 218 6.56 -2.48 -12.26
CA LEU A 218 5.42 -3.19 -12.87
C LEU A 218 5.72 -4.69 -13.05
N GLU A 219 6.91 -5.01 -13.54
CA GLU A 219 7.38 -6.38 -13.74
C GLU A 219 7.56 -7.12 -12.40
N GLY A 220 7.89 -6.39 -11.32
CA GLY A 220 8.05 -6.93 -9.97
C GLY A 220 6.77 -7.30 -9.25
N VAL A 221 5.60 -6.85 -9.74
CA VAL A 221 4.30 -7.10 -9.09
C VAL A 221 4.04 -8.59 -8.86
N GLN A 222 4.47 -9.44 -9.80
CA GLN A 222 4.31 -10.90 -9.71
C GLN A 222 5.18 -11.54 -8.61
N ASP A 223 6.22 -10.84 -8.15
CA ASP A 223 7.17 -11.30 -7.13
C ASP A 223 6.79 -10.77 -5.73
N TRP A 224 5.73 -9.96 -5.62
CA TRP A 224 5.27 -9.43 -4.34
C TRP A 224 4.72 -10.56 -3.45
N GLU A 225 5.13 -10.57 -2.19
CA GLU A 225 4.91 -11.68 -1.28
C GLU A 225 4.26 -11.23 0.03
N VAL A 226 3.23 -11.94 0.48
CA VAL A 226 2.61 -11.69 1.78
C VAL A 226 3.55 -12.18 2.89
N ILE A 227 4.04 -11.25 3.70
CA ILE A 227 4.82 -11.54 4.92
C ILE A 227 3.94 -12.16 5.99
N GLY A 228 2.74 -11.62 6.16
CA GLY A 228 1.80 -12.07 7.17
C GLY A 228 0.50 -11.29 7.15
N ARG A 229 -0.45 -11.73 7.98
CA ARG A 229 -1.78 -11.14 8.09
C ARG A 229 -2.04 -10.61 9.49
N VAL A 230 -2.89 -9.61 9.56
CA VAL A 230 -3.32 -8.93 10.78
C VAL A 230 -4.85 -8.94 10.80
N SER A 231 -5.42 -9.61 11.79
CA SER A 231 -6.86 -9.57 12.05
C SER A 231 -7.21 -8.32 12.85
N THR A 232 -8.18 -7.55 12.39
CA THR A 232 -8.70 -6.40 13.14
C THR A 232 -9.78 -6.77 14.15
N LYS A 233 -10.22 -8.04 14.12
CA LYS A 233 -11.15 -8.62 15.09
C LYS A 233 -10.38 -9.33 16.19
N GLY A 234 -10.81 -9.11 17.42
CA GLY A 234 -10.33 -9.87 18.55
C GLY A 234 -10.75 -11.33 18.37
N THR A 235 -9.82 -12.26 18.53
CA THR A 235 -10.19 -13.66 18.78
C THR A 235 -11.04 -13.67 20.06
N LYS A 236 -12.30 -14.13 19.94
CA LYS A 236 -13.08 -14.48 21.13
C LYS A 236 -12.31 -15.63 21.80
N HIS A 237 -11.70 -15.34 22.94
CA HIS A 237 -11.17 -16.36 23.85
C HIS A 237 -12.33 -17.04 24.58
#